data_AF-A0A0Q6N7B9-F1
#
_entry.id   AF-A0A0Q6N7B9-F1
#
_cell.length_a   1.000
_cell.length_b   1.000
_cell.length_c   1.000
_cell.angle_alpha   90.00
_cell.angle_beta   90.00
_cell.angle_gamma   90.00
#
_symmetry.space_group_name_H-M   'P 1'
#
loop_
_entity.id
_entity.type
_entity.pdbx_description
1 polymer ?
#
loop_
_entity_poly.entity_id
_entity_poly.type
_entity_poly.pdbx_seq_one_letter_code
_entity_poly.pdbx_strand_id
1 'polypeptide(L)'
;MRYDYSTRLRDDVSSAVQMAFKMAGIVNITAVAEQVRVRNLAENVALEDIEHLVLQAAQLIGAAIEFDGLAGLFVNGLADEDCECAIATLDLPRPASIQ
;
A
#
# COMPACT_ATOMS: atom_id res chain seq x y z
N MET A 1 -1.77 21.38 -4.09
CA MET A 1 -1.36 21.90 -5.41
C MET A 1 -1.85 20.93 -6.47
N ARG A 2 -2.50 21.40 -7.54
CA ARG A 2 -2.79 20.54 -8.70
C ARG A 2 -1.57 20.59 -9.60
N TYR A 3 -0.77 19.53 -9.59
CA TYR A 3 0.31 19.36 -10.56
C TYR A 3 -0.28 18.91 -11.89
N ASP A 4 0.08 19.61 -12.96
CA ASP A 4 -0.22 19.20 -14.33
C ASP A 4 0.76 18.09 -14.76
N TYR A 5 0.59 16.91 -14.18
CA TYR A 5 1.30 15.70 -14.62
C TYR A 5 0.97 15.38 -16.08
N SER A 6 1.96 14.86 -16.79
CA SER A 6 1.78 14.45 -18.18
C SER A 6 0.69 13.38 -18.29
N THR A 7 0.03 13.32 -19.46
CA THR A 7 -0.92 12.25 -19.75
C THR A 7 -0.24 10.88 -19.67
N ARG A 8 1.00 10.79 -20.13
CA ARG A 8 1.80 9.56 -20.08
C ARG A 8 2.00 9.06 -18.65
N LEU A 9 2.43 9.92 -17.72
CA LEU A 9 2.62 9.54 -16.33
C LEU A 9 1.31 9.04 -15.71
N ARG A 10 0.20 9.75 -15.97
CA ARG A 10 -1.13 9.38 -15.47
C ARG A 10 -1.59 8.03 -16.03
N ASP A 11 -1.36 7.78 -17.32
CA ASP A 11 -1.69 6.51 -17.97
C ASP A 11 -0.85 5.35 -17.41
N ASP A 12 0.45 5.59 -17.20
CA ASP A 12 1.37 4.61 -16.61
C ASP A 12 0.98 4.27 -15.16
N VAL A 13 0.60 5.27 -14.35
CA VAL A 13 0.05 5.04 -13.00
C VAL A 13 -1.21 4.19 -13.06
N SER A 14 -2.19 4.58 -13.88
CA SER A 14 -3.47 3.86 -14.01
C SER A 14 -3.25 2.41 -14.44
N SER A 15 -2.39 2.19 -15.44
CA SER A 15 -2.05 0.87 -15.94
C SER A 15 -1.34 0.01 -14.87
N ALA A 16 -0.37 0.58 -14.16
CA ALA A 16 0.36 -0.13 -13.12
C ALA A 16 -0.53 -0.52 -11.94
N VAL A 17 -1.42 0.36 -11.49
CA VAL A 17 -2.40 0.09 -10.42
C VAL A 17 -3.37 -1.01 -10.82
N GLN A 18 -3.94 -0.93 -12.03
CA GLN A 18 -4.84 -1.98 -12.53
C GLN A 18 -4.13 -3.33 -12.65
N MET A 19 -2.87 -3.34 -13.10
CA MET A 19 -2.09 -4.57 -13.22
C MET A 19 -1.81 -5.19 -11.84
N ALA A 20 -1.36 -4.39 -10.87
CA ALA A 20 -1.11 -4.84 -9.51
C ALA A 20 -2.37 -5.45 -8.87
N PHE A 21 -3.50 -4.75 -8.99
CA PHE A 21 -4.78 -5.24 -8.47
C PHE A 21 -5.22 -6.55 -9.15
N LYS A 22 -5.10 -6.66 -10.48
CA LYS A 22 -5.47 -7.90 -11.21
C LYS A 22 -4.59 -9.09 -10.83
N MET A 23 -3.34 -8.87 -10.48
CA MET A 23 -2.39 -9.94 -10.18
C MET A 23 -2.44 -10.40 -8.72
N ALA A 24 -2.54 -9.45 -7.78
CA ALA A 24 -2.40 -9.74 -6.35
C ALA A 24 -3.66 -9.44 -5.52
N GLY A 25 -4.65 -8.75 -6.09
CA GLY A 25 -5.84 -8.28 -5.35
C GLY A 25 -5.57 -7.12 -4.38
N ILE A 26 -4.31 -6.73 -4.21
CA ILE A 26 -3.85 -5.64 -3.35
C ILE A 26 -2.82 -4.79 -4.10
N VAL A 27 -2.79 -3.48 -3.81
CA VAL A 27 -1.87 -2.52 -4.43
C VAL A 27 -0.88 -2.03 -3.38
N ASN A 28 0.38 -2.45 -3.50
CA ASN A 28 1.48 -1.90 -2.71
C ASN A 28 1.90 -0.54 -3.28
N ILE A 29 1.64 0.54 -2.54
CA ILE A 29 1.81 1.91 -3.04
C ILE A 29 3.26 2.18 -3.43
N THR A 30 4.20 1.89 -2.53
CA THR A 30 5.62 2.20 -2.72
C THR A 30 6.23 1.39 -3.85
N ALA A 31 5.94 0.08 -3.92
CA ALA A 31 6.45 -0.77 -5.00
C ALA A 31 5.90 -0.36 -6.38
N VAL A 32 4.61 -0.05 -6.45
CA VAL A 32 3.98 0.40 -7.71
C VAL A 32 4.48 1.78 -8.12
N ALA A 33 4.64 2.70 -7.18
CA ALA A 33 5.17 4.03 -7.44
C ALA A 33 6.62 3.98 -7.94
N GLU A 34 7.47 3.16 -7.33
CA GLU A 34 8.85 2.97 -7.79
C GLU A 34 8.90 2.38 -9.21
N GLN A 35 8.04 1.41 -9.52
CA GLN A 35 7.91 0.87 -10.87
C GLN A 35 7.56 1.96 -11.89
N VAL A 36 6.60 2.84 -11.55
CA VAL A 36 6.19 3.95 -12.43
C VAL A 36 7.32 4.97 -12.56
N ARG A 37 8.00 5.31 -11.48
CA ARG A 37 9.12 6.28 -11.45
C ARG A 37 10.27 5.84 -12.34
N VAL A 38 10.67 4.56 -12.26
CA VAL A 38 11.74 3.99 -13.09
C VAL A 38 11.39 4.05 -14.59
N ARG A 39 10.10 3.92 -14.95
CA ARG A 39 9.64 4.05 -16.34
C ARG A 39 9.57 5.49 -16.84
N ASN A 40 9.50 6.46 -15.93
CA ASN A 40 9.28 7.88 -16.21
C ASN A 40 10.39 8.79 -15.65
N LEU A 41 11.64 8.32 -15.62
CA LEU A 41 12.78 9.08 -15.06
C LEU A 41 12.97 10.47 -15.69
N ALA A 42 12.61 10.63 -16.97
CA ALA A 42 12.71 11.90 -17.68
C ALA A 42 11.78 12.99 -17.13
N GLU A 43 10.70 12.62 -16.43
CA GLU A 43 9.75 13.57 -15.86
C GLU A 43 10.24 14.15 -14.52
N ASN A 44 11.24 13.54 -13.88
CA ASN A 44 11.85 14.01 -12.63
C ASN A 44 10.82 14.33 -11.52
N VAL A 45 9.76 13.53 -11.44
CA VAL A 45 8.74 13.63 -10.39
C VAL A 45 9.23 12.91 -9.14
N ALA A 46 9.01 13.51 -7.97
CA ALA A 46 9.37 12.91 -6.70
C ALA A 46 8.63 11.57 -6.50
N LEU A 47 9.27 10.63 -5.81
CA LEU A 47 8.63 9.35 -5.51
C LEU A 47 7.32 9.55 -4.72
N GLU A 48 7.32 10.43 -3.72
CA GLU A 48 6.13 10.77 -2.91
C GLU A 48 4.94 11.26 -3.75
N ASP A 49 5.22 12.10 -4.75
CA ASP A 49 4.18 12.59 -5.67
C ASP A 49 3.57 11.46 -6.50
N ILE A 50 4.40 10.51 -6.93
CA ILE A 50 3.93 9.32 -7.66
C ILE A 50 3.17 8.38 -6.70
N GLU A 51 3.64 8.19 -5.47
CA GLU A 51 2.92 7.42 -4.43
C GLU A 51 1.52 8.00 -4.19
N HIS A 52 1.41 9.32 -4.12
CA HIS A 52 0.13 10.00 -3.98
C HIS A 52 -0.79 9.78 -5.20
N LEU A 53 -0.25 9.77 -6.43
CA LEU A 53 -1.01 9.41 -7.63
C LEU A 53 -1.48 7.95 -7.62
N VAL A 54 -0.61 7.04 -7.21
CA VAL A 54 -0.92 5.60 -7.09
C VAL A 54 -2.01 5.37 -6.04
N LEU A 55 -1.91 6.04 -4.88
CA LEU A 55 -2.93 6.00 -3.83
C LEU A 55 -4.29 6.46 -4.36
N GLN A 56 -4.35 7.61 -5.05
CA GLN A 56 -5.59 8.12 -5.63
C GLN A 56 -6.17 7.16 -6.67
N ALA A 57 -5.35 6.61 -7.56
CA ALA A 57 -5.79 5.66 -8.57
C ALA A 57 -6.32 4.35 -7.94
N ALA A 58 -5.66 3.84 -6.88
CA ALA A 58 -6.10 2.64 -6.16
C ALA A 58 -7.44 2.87 -5.44
N GLN A 59 -7.62 4.04 -4.81
CA GLN A 59 -8.88 4.44 -4.17
C GLN A 59 -10.04 4.53 -5.18
N LEU A 60 -9.79 5.08 -6.37
CA LEU A 60 -10.81 5.21 -7.42
C LEU A 60 -11.36 3.87 -7.89
N ILE A 61 -10.53 2.82 -7.90
CA ILE A 61 -10.96 1.47 -8.29
C ILE A 61 -11.40 0.60 -7.10
N GLY A 62 -11.37 1.15 -5.87
CA GLY A 62 -11.72 0.42 -4.65
C GLY A 62 -10.78 -0.75 -4.34
N ALA A 63 -9.51 -0.65 -4.74
CA ALA A 63 -8.54 -1.70 -4.46
C ALA A 63 -8.16 -1.74 -2.97
N ALA A 64 -7.88 -2.93 -2.45
CA ALA A 64 -7.15 -3.05 -1.19
C ALA A 64 -5.76 -2.43 -1.35
N ILE A 65 -5.33 -1.66 -0.36
CA ILE A 65 -4.08 -0.90 -0.41
C ILE A 65 -3.14 -1.42 0.69
N GLU A 66 -1.91 -1.72 0.29
CA GLU A 66 -0.79 -1.96 1.19
C GLU A 66 0.10 -0.71 1.19
N PHE A 67 0.26 -0.12 2.37
CA PHE A 67 1.34 0.83 2.61
C PHE A 67 2.58 0.03 2.96
N ASP A 68 3.76 0.48 2.54
CA ASP A 68 5.02 -0.20 2.87
C ASP A 68 5.08 -0.45 4.37
N GLY A 69 4.75 -1.70 4.68
CA GLY A 69 4.57 -2.17 6.01
C GLY A 69 5.88 -2.80 6.35
N LEU A 70 6.40 -2.45 7.50
CA LEU A 70 7.14 -3.37 8.32
C LEU A 70 6.30 -4.63 8.69
N ALA A 71 5.39 -5.10 7.83
CA ALA A 71 4.57 -6.29 7.94
C ALA A 71 5.42 -7.57 7.79
N GLY A 72 6.70 -7.44 7.43
CA GLY A 72 7.70 -8.51 7.47
C GLY A 72 8.36 -8.74 8.84
N LEU A 73 8.17 -7.87 9.84
CA LEU A 73 8.73 -8.14 11.18
C LEU A 73 7.88 -9.13 12.00
N PHE A 74 6.74 -9.58 11.47
CA PHE A 74 5.92 -10.62 12.09
C PHE A 74 5.60 -11.72 11.07
N VAL A 75 6.63 -12.32 10.48
CA VAL A 75 6.50 -13.70 9.99
C VAL A 75 6.57 -14.61 11.22
N ASN A 76 5.43 -15.18 11.60
CA ASN A 76 5.34 -16.21 12.62
C ASN A 76 6.30 -17.38 12.30
N GLY A 77 7.15 -17.73 13.28
CA GLY A 77 7.44 -19.11 13.67
C GLY A 77 8.25 -19.97 12.70
N LEU A 78 9.56 -19.98 12.89
CA LEU A 78 10.33 -21.23 12.82
C LEU A 78 10.78 -21.56 14.24
N ALA A 79 10.30 -22.70 14.72
CA ALA A 79 10.43 -23.24 16.06
C ALA A 79 11.87 -23.58 16.44
N ASP A 80 12.21 -23.38 17.72
CA ASP A 80 12.58 -24.50 18.60
C ASP A 80 12.45 -24.08 20.09
N GLU A 81 11.65 -24.88 20.81
CA GLU A 81 11.68 -25.26 22.24
C GLU A 81 11.43 -24.19 23.35
N ASP A 82 10.34 -24.43 24.09
CA ASP A 82 10.03 -23.99 25.46
C ASP A 82 10.05 -22.48 25.79
N CYS A 83 8.92 -21.78 25.56
CA CYS A 83 8.50 -20.71 26.45
C CYS A 83 6.99 -20.44 26.35
N GLU A 84 6.28 -20.71 27.44
CA GLU A 84 4.87 -20.38 27.64
C GLU A 84 4.69 -18.87 27.57
N CYS A 85 4.14 -18.36 26.46
CA CYS A 85 3.76 -16.96 26.33
C CYS A 85 2.26 -16.90 26.05
N ALA A 86 1.53 -16.47 27.08
CA ALA A 86 0.09 -16.28 27.06
C ALA A 86 -0.34 -15.41 25.87
N ILE A 87 -1.21 -15.99 25.05
CA ILE A 87 -2.03 -15.31 24.05
C ILE A 87 -2.82 -14.18 24.71
N ALA A 88 -2.34 -12.94 24.55
CA ALA A 88 -3.12 -11.76 24.86
C ALA A 88 -4.19 -11.59 23.78
N THR A 89 -5.36 -12.19 24.01
CA THR A 89 -6.61 -11.84 23.33
C THR A 89 -6.77 -10.33 23.39
N LEU A 90 -6.80 -9.66 22.24
CA LEU A 90 -7.15 -8.26 22.10
C LEU A 90 -8.63 -8.10 22.49
N ASP A 91 -8.87 -7.83 23.77
CA ASP A 91 -10.17 -7.48 24.31
C ASP A 91 -10.45 -6.00 23.95
N LEU A 92 -11.25 -5.77 22.91
CA LEU A 92 -11.76 -4.43 22.62
C LEU A 92 -12.82 -4.08 23.68
N PRO A 93 -12.63 -3.03 24.50
CA PRO A 93 -13.67 -2.61 25.43
C PRO A 93 -14.90 -2.10 24.65
N ARG A 94 -16.05 -2.71 24.91
CA ARG A 94 -17.37 -2.27 24.40
C ARG A 94 -17.60 -0.80 24.77
N PRO A 95 -18.09 0.04 23.84
CA PRO A 95 -18.50 1.39 24.18
C PRO A 95 -19.73 1.31 25.09
N ALA A 96 -19.64 1.88 26.29
CA ALA A 96 -20.77 1.99 27.20
C ALA A 96 -21.82 2.92 26.57
N SER A 97 -23.06 2.43 26.46
CA SER A 97 -24.22 3.26 26.15
C SER A 97 -24.41 4.29 27.26
N ILE A 98 -24.32 5.57 26.92
CA ILE A 98 -24.76 6.67 27.78
C ILE A 98 -26.27 6.80 27.60
N GLN A 99 -27.00 6.64 28.70
CA GLN A 99 -28.44 6.85 28.80
C GLN A 99 -28.72 8.22 29.41
#